data_AF-A0AA50HSR1-F1
#
_entry.id   AF-A0AA50HSR1-F1
#
_cell.length_a   1.000
_cell.length_b   1.000
_cell.length_c   1.000
_cell.angle_alpha   90.00
_cell.angle_beta   90.00
_cell.angle_gamma   90.00
#
_symmetry.space_group_name_H-M   'P 1'
#
loop_
_entity.id
_entity.type
_entity.pdbx_description
1 polymer ?
#
loop_
_entity_poly.entity_id
_entity_poly.type
_entity_poly.pdbx_seq_one_letter_code
_entity_poly.pdbx_strand_id
1 'polypeptide(L)'
;MEGWNSINGDRMQRLIEGLQKFREGYFSSHRDLFEQLSHGQHPRILFICCSDSRVDPNLITQSEVGDLFVIRNAGNIIPPMEQPTVGKGRPWNMP
;
A
#
# COMPACT_ATOMS: atom_id res chain seq x y z
N MET A 1 32.86 -10.69 1.75
CA MET A 1 31.66 -10.01 2.29
C MET A 1 31.37 -8.67 1.58
N GLU A 2 31.87 -8.42 0.36
CA GLU A 2 31.67 -7.14 -0.35
C GLU A 2 30.54 -7.16 -1.41
N GLY A 3 30.14 -8.34 -1.88
CA GLY A 3 29.12 -8.46 -2.93
C GLY A 3 27.67 -8.19 -2.48
N TRP A 4 27.36 -8.35 -1.19
CA TRP A 4 25.99 -8.19 -0.68
C TRP A 4 25.54 -6.73 -0.55
N ASN A 5 26.47 -5.82 -0.26
CA ASN A 5 26.15 -4.39 -0.14
C ASN A 5 25.87 -3.73 -1.50
N SER A 6 26.52 -4.23 -2.57
CA SER A 6 26.35 -3.68 -3.93
C SER A 6 25.00 -4.05 -4.56
N ILE A 7 24.51 -5.29 -4.38
CA ILE A 7 23.23 -5.77 -4.94
C ILE A 7 22.01 -5.03 -4.32
N ASN A 8 22.10 -4.65 -3.04
CA ASN A 8 21.05 -3.88 -2.38
C ASN A 8 21.03 -2.41 -2.81
N GLY A 9 22.19 -1.83 -3.08
CA GLY A 9 22.32 -0.48 -3.62
C GLY A 9 21.64 -0.33 -4.98
N ASP A 10 21.88 -1.25 -5.90
CA ASP A 10 21.29 -1.22 -7.26
C ASP A 10 19.76 -1.34 -7.25
N ARG A 11 19.19 -2.24 -6.43
CA ARG A 11 17.73 -2.40 -6.35
C ARG A 11 17.03 -1.17 -5.77
N MET A 12 17.62 -0.56 -4.74
CA MET A 12 17.07 0.67 -4.15
C MET A 12 17.16 1.83 -5.13
N GLN A 13 18.27 1.93 -5.86
CA GLN A 13 18.46 2.96 -6.88
C GLN A 13 17.36 2.91 -7.95
N ARG A 14 16.97 1.71 -8.41
CA ARG A 14 15.85 1.55 -9.36
C ARG A 14 14.50 2.03 -8.82
N LEU A 15 14.24 1.87 -7.52
CA LEU A 15 13.01 2.40 -6.91
C LEU A 15 13.01 3.93 -6.85
N ILE A 16 14.17 4.53 -6.54
CA ILE A 16 14.32 5.99 -6.52
C ILE A 16 14.12 6.57 -7.93
N GLU A 17 14.73 5.96 -8.94
CA GLU A 17 14.53 6.34 -10.35
C GLU A 17 13.08 6.18 -10.80
N GLY A 18 12.41 5.11 -10.35
CA GLY A 18 10.98 4.90 -10.59
C GLY A 18 10.12 6.02 -10.00
N LEU A 19 10.43 6.46 -8.77
CA LEU A 19 9.75 7.58 -8.13
C LEU A 19 9.98 8.91 -8.87
N GLN A 20 11.20 9.16 -9.35
CA GLN A 20 11.49 10.34 -10.18
C GLN A 20 10.68 10.34 -11.46
N LYS A 21 10.64 9.21 -12.18
CA LYS A 21 9.81 9.05 -13.40
C LYS A 21 8.32 9.23 -13.12
N PHE A 22 7.82 8.72 -12.00
CA PHE A 22 6.44 8.95 -11.58
C PHE A 22 6.14 10.45 -11.39
N ARG A 23 7.03 11.17 -10.71
CA ARG A 23 6.87 12.61 -10.44
C ARG A 23 6.89 13.44 -11.72
N GLU A 24 7.82 13.15 -12.62
CA GLU A 24 8.03 13.92 -13.85
C GLU A 24 7.01 13.57 -14.95
N GLY A 25 6.54 12.32 -14.98
CA GLY A 25 5.55 11.83 -15.93
C GLY A 25 4.14 11.88 -15.37
N TYR A 26 3.70 10.77 -14.76
CA TYR A 26 2.30 10.55 -14.38
C TYR A 26 1.74 11.64 -13.46
N PHE A 27 2.47 11.99 -12.41
CA PHE A 27 2.01 13.01 -11.45
C PHE A 27 1.90 14.39 -12.13
N SER A 28 2.86 14.74 -12.98
CA SER A 28 2.86 16.02 -13.69
C SER A 28 1.69 16.13 -14.68
N SER A 29 1.34 15.04 -15.38
CA SER A 29 0.21 15.03 -16.31
C SER A 29 -1.16 14.93 -15.65
N HIS A 30 -1.23 14.52 -14.37
CA HIS A 30 -2.47 14.36 -13.61
C HIS A 30 -2.57 15.32 -12.42
N ARG A 31 -1.94 16.50 -12.50
CA ARG A 31 -1.93 17.47 -11.39
C ARG A 31 -3.33 17.81 -10.87
N ASP A 32 -4.29 18.01 -11.75
CA ASP A 32 -5.67 18.36 -11.35
C ASP A 32 -6.32 17.24 -10.54
N LEU A 33 -6.08 15.97 -10.90
CA LEU A 33 -6.55 14.82 -10.14
C LEU A 33 -5.92 14.78 -8.75
N PHE A 34 -4.59 14.96 -8.67
CA PHE A 34 -3.90 14.96 -7.37
C PHE A 34 -4.27 16.16 -6.50
N GLU A 35 -4.55 17.33 -7.09
CA GLU A 35 -5.06 18.50 -6.38
C GLU A 35 -6.44 18.20 -5.79
N GLN A 36 -7.34 17.61 -6.57
CA GLN A 36 -8.66 17.18 -6.07
C GLN A 36 -8.55 16.17 -4.92
N LEU A 37 -7.70 15.16 -5.08
CA LEU A 37 -7.45 14.14 -4.04
C LEU A 37 -6.77 14.72 -2.80
N SER A 38 -6.05 15.84 -2.92
CA SER A 38 -5.42 16.51 -1.77
C SER A 38 -6.45 17.09 -0.79
N HIS A 39 -7.66 17.41 -1.27
CA HIS A 39 -8.76 17.89 -0.44
C HIS A 39 -9.47 16.77 0.33
N GLY A 40 -9.30 15.51 -0.09
CA GLY A 40 -9.88 14.35 0.58
C GLY A 40 -10.01 13.14 -0.35
N GLN A 41 -10.04 11.96 0.26
CA GLN A 41 -10.30 10.70 -0.45
C GLN A 41 -11.77 10.28 -0.28
N HIS A 42 -12.39 9.82 -1.36
CA HIS A 42 -13.76 9.28 -1.36
C HIS A 42 -13.87 7.93 -2.10
N PRO A 43 -13.04 6.92 -1.75
CA PRO A 43 -13.06 5.62 -2.41
C PRO A 43 -14.42 4.94 -2.19
N ARG A 44 -14.95 4.32 -3.24
CA ARG A 44 -16.26 3.63 -3.19
C ARG A 44 -16.12 2.16 -2.82
N ILE A 45 -14.91 1.61 -2.94
CA ILE A 45 -14.62 0.18 -2.82
C ILE A 45 -13.47 -0.02 -1.83
N LEU A 46 -13.69 -0.89 -0.83
CA LEU A 46 -12.64 -1.45 0.00
C LEU A 46 -12.13 -2.75 -0.64
N PHE A 47 -10.84 -2.80 -0.96
CA PHE A 47 -10.19 -3.98 -1.52
C PHE A 47 -9.23 -4.60 -0.48
N ILE A 48 -9.53 -5.81 -0.02
CA ILE A 48 -8.68 -6.56 0.92
C ILE A 48 -7.93 -7.65 0.14
N CYS A 49 -6.60 -7.60 0.12
CA CYS A 49 -5.79 -8.54 -0.65
C CYS A 49 -4.47 -8.91 0.01
N CYS A 50 -3.67 -9.73 -0.70
CA CYS A 50 -2.46 -10.31 -0.13
C CYS A 50 -1.30 -9.34 -0.28
N SER A 51 -0.40 -9.38 0.70
CA SER A 51 0.92 -8.74 0.57
C SER A 51 1.83 -9.45 -0.43
N ASP A 52 1.38 -10.55 -1.06
CA ASP A 52 2.07 -11.20 -2.18
C ASP A 52 2.45 -10.17 -3.26
N SER A 53 3.73 -10.16 -3.65
CA SER A 53 4.30 -9.16 -4.55
C SER A 53 3.75 -9.23 -5.98
N ARG A 54 3.06 -10.32 -6.33
CA ARG A 54 2.41 -10.51 -7.64
C ARG A 54 1.02 -9.87 -7.70
N VAL A 55 0.49 -9.42 -6.56
CA VAL A 55 -0.85 -8.83 -6.47
C VAL A 55 -0.72 -7.31 -6.37
N ASP A 56 -1.11 -6.61 -7.42
CA ASP A 56 -1.32 -5.16 -7.43
C ASP A 56 -2.80 -4.88 -7.75
N PRO A 57 -3.61 -4.46 -6.75
CA PRO A 57 -5.04 -4.24 -6.94
C PRO A 57 -5.38 -3.23 -8.02
N ASN A 58 -4.64 -2.11 -8.12
CA ASN A 58 -4.93 -1.08 -9.12
C ASN A 58 -4.65 -1.61 -10.53
N LEU A 59 -3.55 -2.33 -10.70
CA LEU A 59 -3.21 -2.96 -11.98
C LEU A 59 -4.24 -4.02 -12.41
N ILE A 60 -4.64 -4.90 -11.50
CA ILE A 60 -5.57 -6.00 -11.84
C ILE A 60 -6.96 -5.48 -12.18
N THR A 61 -7.41 -4.44 -11.49
CA THR A 61 -8.77 -3.90 -11.66
C THR A 61 -8.86 -2.74 -12.65
N GLN A 62 -7.72 -2.26 -13.18
CA GLN A 62 -7.65 -1.06 -14.01
C GLN A 62 -8.29 0.17 -13.30
N SER A 63 -8.09 0.27 -11.99
CA SER A 63 -8.62 1.37 -11.18
C SER A 63 -7.66 2.55 -11.16
N GLU A 64 -8.21 3.76 -11.10
CA GLU A 64 -7.45 4.99 -10.97
C GLU A 64 -7.11 5.32 -9.51
N VAL A 65 -6.19 6.27 -9.32
CA VAL A 65 -5.81 6.74 -7.98
C VAL A 65 -7.03 7.37 -7.31
N GLY A 66 -7.39 6.84 -6.13
CA GLY A 66 -8.53 7.31 -5.34
C GLY A 66 -9.79 6.45 -5.46
N ASP A 67 -9.86 5.52 -6.42
CA ASP A 67 -11.03 4.64 -6.58
C ASP A 67 -11.12 3.59 -5.47
N LEU A 68 -9.97 3.03 -5.09
CA LEU A 68 -9.86 1.93 -4.15
C LEU A 68 -9.25 2.37 -2.81
N PHE A 69 -9.85 1.92 -1.72
CA PHE A 69 -9.19 1.86 -0.42
C PHE A 69 -8.62 0.47 -0.22
N VAL A 70 -7.30 0.32 -0.16
CA VAL A 70 -6.63 -0.99 -0.21
C VAL A 70 -6.04 -1.38 1.14
N ILE A 71 -6.35 -2.58 1.62
CA ILE A 71 -5.70 -3.21 2.78
C ILE A 71 -4.97 -4.47 2.33
N ARG A 72 -3.68 -4.58 2.67
CA ARG A 72 -2.84 -5.72 2.31
C ARG A 72 -2.25 -6.39 3.54
N ASN A 73 -2.49 -7.68 3.73
CA ASN A 73 -1.81 -8.48 4.74
C ASN A 73 -1.47 -9.89 4.23
N ALA A 74 -0.64 -10.63 4.96
CA ALA A 74 -0.30 -12.00 4.59
C ALA A 74 -1.53 -12.91 4.79
N GLY A 75 -2.00 -13.52 3.70
CA GLY A 75 -3.13 -14.45 3.74
C GLY A 75 -4.52 -13.80 3.77
N ASN A 76 -4.62 -12.48 3.65
CA ASN A 76 -5.88 -11.71 3.60
C ASN A 76 -6.75 -11.93 4.83
N ILE A 77 -6.11 -12.14 5.99
CA ILE A 77 -6.79 -12.52 7.22
C ILE A 77 -7.50 -11.30 7.77
N ILE A 78 -8.81 -11.43 7.98
CA ILE A 78 -9.64 -10.42 8.64
C ILE A 78 -9.95 -10.97 10.04
N PRO A 79 -9.25 -10.53 11.10
CA PRO A 79 -9.56 -10.99 12.43
C PRO A 79 -10.97 -10.54 12.83
N PRO A 80 -11.70 -11.35 13.61
CA PRO A 80 -12.99 -10.93 14.15
C PRO A 80 -12.82 -9.67 15.01
N MET A 81 -13.83 -8.81 15.02
CA MET A 81 -13.86 -7.66 15.91
C MET A 81 -13.80 -8.16 17.36
N GLU A 82 -12.72 -7.82 18.08
CA GLU A 82 -12.67 -8.05 19.52
C GLU A 82 -13.77 -7.18 20.15
N GLN A 83 -14.86 -7.80 20.59
CA GLN A 83 -15.76 -7.13 21.52
C GLN A 83 -14.93 -6.86 22.78
N PRO A 84 -14.96 -5.64 23.35
CA PRO A 84 -14.30 -5.37 24.61
C PRO A 84 -14.98 -6.23 25.68
N THR A 85 -14.44 -7.42 25.91
CA THR A 85 -14.89 -8.29 26.98
C THR A 85 -14.36 -7.67 28.26
N VAL A 86 -15.26 -7.09 29.05
CA VAL A 86 -14.96 -6.74 30.43
C VAL A 86 -14.60 -8.06 31.14
N GLY A 87 -13.31 -8.29 31.38
CA GLY A 87 -12.85 -9.32 32.31
C GLY A 87 -12.06 -10.51 31.74
N LYS A 88 -11.63 -10.53 30.47
CA LYS A 88 -10.61 -11.51 30.03
C LYS A 88 -9.42 -10.79 29.42
N GLY A 89 -8.25 -10.96 30.05
CA GLY A 89 -7.01 -10.28 29.70
C GLY A 89 -6.72 -10.36 28.20
N ARG A 90 -6.31 -9.22 27.63
CA ARG A 90 -5.98 -9.14 26.21
C ARG A 90 -4.84 -10.12 25.89
N PRO A 91 -4.95 -10.94 24.83
CA PRO A 91 -3.87 -11.83 24.41
C PRO A 91 -2.67 -11.08 23.81
N TRP A 92 -2.80 -9.77 23.54
CA TRP A 92 -1.76 -8.93 22.95
C TRP A 92 -0.88 -8.16 23.94
N ASN A 93 -1.01 -8.42 25.24
CA ASN A 93 0.04 -8.04 26.20
C ASN A 93 1.04 -9.20 26.33
N MET A 94 1.95 -9.31 25.37
CA MET A 94 3.28 -9.83 25.65
C MET A 94 4.18 -8.63 26.01
N PRO A 95 5.12 -8.78 26.97
CA PRO A 95 5.97 -7.68 27.45
C PRO A 95 6.81 -7.03 26.34
#